data_AF-A0A842VEP1-F1
#
_entry.id   AF-A0A842VEP1-F1
#
_cell.length_a   1.000
_cell.length_b   1.000
_cell.length_c   1.000
_cell.angle_alpha   90.00
_cell.angle_beta   90.00
_cell.angle_gamma   90.00
#
_symmetry.space_group_name_H-M   'P 1'
#
loop_
_entity.id
_entity.type
_entity.pdbx_description
1 polymer ?
#
loop_
_entity_poly.entity_id
_entity_poly.type
_entity_poly.pdbx_seq_one_letter_code
_entity_poly.pdbx_strand_id
1 'polypeptide(L)'
;MDENTNIKYVKEKHFKYIESVRYQGWDVFDGLNSRLFQKLPFNNNRVFRLLWIQFFKRSPINFRKITGVPKEYNPKGLALFISG
;
A
#
# COMPACT_ATOMS: atom_id res chain seq x y z
N MET A 1 -23.80 -22.54 6.28
CA MET A 1 -23.61 -21.09 6.43
C MET A 1 -23.89 -20.50 5.06
N ASP A 2 -24.95 -19.71 4.94
CA ASP A 2 -25.43 -19.25 3.64
C ASP A 2 -24.43 -18.28 2.99
N GLU A 3 -24.36 -18.28 1.67
CA GLU A 3 -23.38 -17.50 0.89
C GLU A 3 -23.45 -15.99 1.22
N ASN A 4 -24.67 -15.46 1.39
CA ASN A 4 -24.90 -14.08 1.80
C ASN A 4 -24.37 -13.76 3.21
N THR A 5 -24.48 -14.70 4.15
CA THR A 5 -23.95 -14.53 5.51
C THR A 5 -22.42 -14.50 5.52
N ASN A 6 -21.80 -15.30 4.64
CA ASN A 6 -20.35 -15.33 4.50
C ASN A 6 -19.81 -14.02 3.92
N ILE A 7 -20.45 -13.49 2.85
CA ILE A 7 -20.07 -12.21 2.25
C ILE A 7 -20.18 -11.07 3.27
N LYS A 8 -21.26 -11.02 4.06
CA LYS A 8 -21.45 -9.99 5.08
C LYS A 8 -20.37 -10.05 6.17
N TYR A 9 -20.05 -11.25 6.66
CA TYR A 9 -19.00 -11.46 7.64
C TYR A 9 -17.63 -11.00 7.14
N VAL A 10 -17.26 -11.37 5.90
CA VAL A 10 -15.98 -10.96 5.30
C VAL A 10 -15.90 -9.45 5.16
N LYS A 11 -16.98 -8.80 4.69
CA LYS A 11 -17.04 -7.33 4.59
C LYS A 11 -16.83 -6.65 5.94
N GLU A 12 -17.56 -7.07 6.97
CA GLU A 12 -17.44 -6.50 8.32
C GLU A 12 -16.04 -6.69 8.91
N LYS A 13 -15.45 -7.87 8.73
CA LYS A 13 -14.09 -8.17 9.20
C LYS A 13 -13.06 -7.25 8.53
N HIS A 14 -13.15 -7.08 7.21
CA HIS A 14 -12.27 -6.17 6.47
C HIS A 14 -12.49 -4.72 6.88
N PHE A 15 -13.73 -4.28 7.07
CA PHE A 15 -14.04 -2.91 7.49
C PHE A 15 -13.41 -2.60 8.85
N LYS A 16 -13.58 -3.48 9.85
CA LYS A 16 -12.94 -3.34 11.17
C LYS A 16 -11.42 -3.29 11.08
N TYR A 17 -10.81 -4.09 10.21
CA TYR A 17 -9.37 -4.04 10.00
C TYR A 17 -8.93 -2.69 9.42
N ILE A 18 -9.65 -2.17 8.42
CA ILE A 18 -9.32 -0.90 7.75
C ILE A 18 -9.49 0.29 8.71
N GLU A 19 -10.53 0.26 9.54
CA GLU A 19 -10.76 1.23 10.61
C GLU A 19 -9.63 1.18 11.65
N SER A 20 -9.19 -0.02 12.06
CA SER A 20 -8.09 -0.20 13.02
C SER A 20 -6.76 0.38 12.53
N VAL A 21 -6.55 0.42 11.20
CA VAL A 21 -5.37 1.05 10.58
C VAL A 21 -5.64 2.50 10.12
N ARG A 22 -6.74 3.11 10.59
CA ARG A 22 -7.15 4.49 10.28
C ARG A 22 -7.23 4.80 8.77
N TYR A 23 -7.61 3.83 7.94
CA TYR A 23 -7.64 3.99 6.48
C TYR A 23 -6.27 4.34 5.85
N GLN A 24 -5.17 4.12 6.57
CA GLN A 24 -3.81 4.36 6.08
C GLN A 24 -3.22 3.05 5.54
N GLY A 25 -2.66 3.11 4.33
CA GLY A 25 -2.12 1.95 3.64
C GLY A 25 -0.78 2.26 2.98
N TRP A 26 -0.13 1.20 2.49
CA TRP A 26 1.02 1.34 1.61
C TRP A 26 0.57 1.24 0.16
N ASP A 27 0.97 2.19 -0.67
CA ASP A 27 0.85 2.09 -2.12
C ASP A 27 1.97 1.21 -2.69
N VAL A 28 1.68 0.57 -3.82
CA VAL A 28 2.65 -0.22 -4.58
C VAL A 28 3.79 0.67 -5.08
N PHE A 29 3.49 1.94 -5.38
CA PHE A 29 4.44 2.93 -5.89
C PHE A 29 5.23 3.67 -4.80
N ASP A 30 4.90 3.47 -3.52
CA ASP A 30 5.56 4.16 -2.40
C ASP A 30 7.05 3.82 -2.24
N GLY A 31 7.56 2.77 -2.92
CA GLY A 31 8.98 2.44 -2.94
C GLY A 31 9.86 3.63 -3.39
N LEU A 32 9.33 4.53 -4.22
CA LEU A 32 10.01 5.77 -4.62
C LEU A 32 10.10 6.79 -3.48
N ASN A 33 9.11 6.82 -2.59
CA ASN A 33 9.08 7.69 -1.41
C ASN A 33 9.85 7.10 -0.23
N SER A 34 10.43 5.90 -0.37
CA SER A 34 11.20 5.31 0.71
C SER A 34 12.44 6.14 1.05
N ARG A 35 12.69 6.34 2.35
CA ARG A 35 13.88 7.04 2.85
C ARG A 35 15.18 6.38 2.38
N LEU A 36 15.14 5.07 2.14
CA LEU A 36 16.27 4.32 1.59
C LEU A 36 16.55 4.71 0.12
N PHE A 37 15.50 4.85 -0.69
CA PHE A 37 15.62 5.29 -2.08
C PHE A 37 16.05 6.76 -2.18
N GLN A 38 15.52 7.62 -1.30
CA GLN A 38 15.90 9.04 -1.28
C GLN A 38 17.38 9.26 -0.88
N LYS A 39 17.95 8.39 -0.05
CA LYS A 39 19.37 8.42 0.35
C LYS A 39 20.34 7.91 -0.74
N LEU A 40 19.84 7.24 -1.78
CA LEU A 40 20.68 6.76 -2.88
C LEU A 40 20.94 7.91 -3.88
N PRO A 41 22.20 8.17 -4.26
CA PRO A 41 22.55 9.26 -5.19
C PRO A 41 22.02 9.05 -6.63
N PHE A 42 21.45 7.89 -6.92
CA PHE A 42 20.91 7.51 -8.23
C PHE A 42 19.40 7.76 -8.39
N ASN A 43 18.76 8.44 -7.43
CA ASN A 43 17.31 8.69 -7.42
C ASN A 43 16.81 9.52 -8.63
N ASN A 44 17.69 10.29 -9.28
CA ASN A 44 17.32 11.17 -10.39
C ASN A 44 17.33 10.48 -11.76
N ASN A 45 17.83 9.23 -11.84
CA ASN A 45 17.86 8.48 -13.09
C ASN A 45 16.54 7.74 -13.33
N ARG A 46 15.87 8.05 -14.46
CA ARG A 46 14.59 7.44 -14.86
C ARG A 46 14.66 5.92 -14.97
N VAL A 47 15.77 5.37 -15.46
CA VAL A 47 15.95 3.91 -15.61
C VAL A 47 16.06 3.24 -14.25
N PHE A 48 16.83 3.84 -13.33
CA PHE A 48 17.01 3.32 -11.97
C PHE A 48 15.70 3.34 -11.18
N ARG A 49 14.90 4.42 -11.30
CA ARG A 49 13.55 4.49 -10.73
C ARG A 49 12.65 3.37 -11.24
N LEU A 50 12.69 3.07 -12.54
CA LEU A 50 11.88 1.99 -13.12
C LEU A 50 12.34 0.62 -12.60
N LEU A 51 13.64 0.35 -12.58
CA LEU A 51 14.18 -0.89 -12.02
C LEU A 51 13.78 -1.04 -10.55
N TRP A 52 13.84 0.03 -9.76
CA TRP A 52 13.45 0.03 -8.36
C TRP A 52 11.95 -0.29 -8.18
N ILE A 53 11.06 0.36 -8.93
CA ILE A 53 9.63 0.07 -8.88
C ILE A 53 9.34 -1.37 -9.31
N GLN A 54 9.96 -1.85 -10.40
CA GLN A 54 9.74 -3.21 -10.88
C GLN A 54 10.28 -4.25 -9.90
N PHE A 55 11.43 -3.98 -9.26
CA PHE A 55 11.98 -4.81 -8.20
C PHE A 55 11.04 -4.87 -7.00
N PHE A 56 10.52 -3.74 -6.52
CA PHE A 56 9.54 -3.70 -5.42
C PHE A 56 8.20 -4.33 -5.78
N LYS A 57 7.79 -4.30 -7.05
CA LYS A 57 6.57 -4.92 -7.55
C LYS A 57 6.70 -6.44 -7.67
N ARG A 58 7.85 -6.94 -8.12
CA ARG A 58 8.11 -8.38 -8.36
C ARG A 58 8.76 -9.09 -7.18
N SER A 59 9.24 -8.35 -6.17
CA SER A 59 9.84 -8.94 -4.98
C SER A 59 8.81 -9.73 -4.18
N PRO A 60 9.05 -11.02 -3.87
CA PRO A 60 8.23 -11.81 -2.96
C PRO A 60 8.41 -11.36 -1.49
N ILE A 61 9.42 -10.53 -1.21
CA ILE A 61 9.75 -10.02 0.12
C ILE A 61 9.09 -8.65 0.31
N ASN A 62 8.36 -8.49 1.42
CA ASN A 62 7.71 -7.25 1.82
C ASN A 62 8.72 -6.20 2.32
N PHE A 63 9.50 -5.63 1.41
CA PHE A 63 10.46 -4.56 1.71
C PHE A 63 9.80 -3.28 2.24
N ARG A 64 8.48 -3.10 2.08
CA ARG A 64 7.70 -1.94 2.55
C ARG A 64 7.82 -1.69 4.07
N LYS A 65 7.90 -2.75 4.88
CA LYS A 65 8.15 -2.64 6.33
C LYS A 65 9.58 -2.18 6.64
N ILE A 66 10.54 -2.55 5.81
CA ILE A 66 11.98 -2.32 6.03
C ILE A 66 12.41 -0.95 5.50
N THR A 67 11.82 -0.50 4.39
CA THR A 67 12.19 0.75 3.72
C THR A 67 11.58 2.00 4.34
N GLY A 68 10.85 1.85 5.45
CA GLY A 68 10.32 2.96 6.24
C GLY A 68 9.31 3.80 5.47
N VAL A 69 8.58 3.18 4.53
CA VAL A 69 7.52 3.85 3.79
C VAL A 69 6.42 4.25 4.79
N PRO A 70 6.11 5.55 4.92
CA PRO A 70 5.00 5.98 5.76
C PRO A 70 3.70 5.42 5.19
N LYS A 71 2.82 4.94 6.07
CA LYS A 71 1.45 4.63 5.65
C LYS A 71 0.75 5.97 5.47
N GLU A 72 0.27 6.23 4.27
CA GLU A 72 -0.44 7.46 3.96
C GLU A 72 -1.93 7.18 3.74
N TYR A 73 -2.72 8.25 3.85
CA TYR A 73 -4.13 8.22 3.48
C TYR A 73 -4.21 8.18 1.97
N ASN A 74 -4.78 7.11 1.41
CA ASN A 74 -5.07 7.07 -0.01
C ASN A 74 -6.43 7.75 -0.24
N PRO A 75 -6.46 8.97 -0.81
CA PRO A 75 -7.71 9.71 -1.03
C PRO A 75 -8.68 8.97 -1.94
N LYS A 76 -8.17 8.11 -2.85
CA LYS A 76 -9.02 7.25 -3.70
C LYS A 76 -9.70 6.15 -2.89
N GLY A 77 -9.00 5.59 -1.91
CA GLY A 77 -9.57 4.60 -0.99
C GLY A 77 -10.63 5.22 -0.10
N LEU A 78 -10.33 6.38 0.50
CA LEU A 78 -11.28 7.17 1.28
C LEU A 78 -12.52 7.57 0.46
N ALA A 79 -12.33 8.03 -0.79
CA ALA A 79 -13.43 8.36 -1.68
C ALA A 79 -14.34 7.15 -1.95
N LEU A 80 -13.77 5.95 -2.14
CA LEU A 80 -14.55 4.71 -2.28
C LEU A 80 -15.36 4.38 -1.02
N PHE A 81 -14.80 4.62 0.17
CA PHE A 81 -15.54 4.42 1.43
C PHE A 81 -16.65 5.45 1.64
N ILE A 82 -16.47 6.67 1.16
CA ILE A 82 -17.49 7.73 1.23
C ILE A 82 -18.57 7.52 0.16
N SER A 83 -18.23 6.97 -1.01
CA SER A 83 -19.16 6.83 -2.13
C SER A 83 -20.23 5.75 -1.93
N GLY A 84 -20.02 4.80 -1.01
CA GLY A 84 -21.00 3.77 -0.65
C GLY A 84 -21.09 2.60 -1.62
#